data_AF-A0A9P5J0I3-F1
#
_entry.id   AF-A0A9P5J0I3-F1
#
_cell.length_a   1.000
_cell.length_b   1.000
_cell.length_c   1.000
_cell.angle_alpha   90.00
_cell.angle_beta   90.00
_cell.angle_gamma   90.00
#
_symmetry.space_group_name_H-M   'P 1'
#
loop_
_entity.id
_entity.type
_entity.pdbx_description
1 polymer ?
#
loop_
_entity_poly.entity_id
_entity_poly.type
_entity_poly.pdbx_seq_one_letter_code
_entity_poly.pdbx_strand_id
1 'polypeptide(L)'
;IPPNPDVSGIGIRIGIYISTGLIALLANPDTSNARLNELWEGLIISAGINGFALLITAVIQTALHNLDLYHAIIVMHQLTFLGVTTASSGSYRARKLQLVYYLATTLAAGVLLAGWSMYVWIMARSFGASLFPSRDPQCNDSVKYVIMFVTARATVSWVRWLSVTLISITFLGSLLRVVMLTWVNVLGDDEVTNNDYGFLSYVSRGAYVYNVIILELTIKRNNIALGETVWSFGQIVPVVIAATSAINVLFF
;
A
#
# COMPACT_ATOMS: atom_id res chain seq x y z
N ILE A 1 -12.04 9.53 -18.16
CA ILE A 1 -11.79 8.27 -17.42
C ILE A 1 -13.10 7.88 -16.77
N PRO A 2 -13.67 6.69 -17.09
CA PRO A 2 -14.91 6.23 -16.47
C PRO A 2 -14.69 5.98 -14.97
N PRO A 3 -15.64 6.31 -14.10
CA PRO A 3 -15.52 6.03 -12.67
C PRO A 3 -15.52 4.52 -12.41
N ASN A 4 -14.70 4.08 -11.45
CA ASN A 4 -14.70 2.70 -10.95
C ASN A 4 -14.82 2.73 -9.42
N PRO A 5 -16.07 2.70 -8.90
CA PRO A 5 -16.31 2.84 -7.47
C PRO A 5 -15.70 1.70 -6.64
N ASP A 6 -15.45 0.53 -7.22
CA ASP A 6 -14.86 -0.61 -6.52
C ASP A 6 -13.35 -0.44 -6.27
N VAL A 7 -12.71 0.54 -6.91
CA VAL A 7 -11.27 0.80 -6.78
C VAL A 7 -11.00 2.13 -6.06
N SER A 8 -11.61 3.21 -6.52
CA SER A 8 -11.36 4.57 -6.03
C SER A 8 -12.54 5.20 -5.30
N GLY A 9 -13.61 4.42 -5.08
CA GLY A 9 -14.85 4.94 -4.53
C GLY A 9 -14.78 5.28 -3.05
N ILE A 10 -15.75 6.07 -2.60
CA ILE A 10 -15.72 6.73 -1.29
C ILE A 10 -15.57 5.76 -0.12
N GLY A 11 -16.25 4.60 -0.12
CA GLY A 11 -16.16 3.66 0.99
C GLY A 11 -14.78 2.98 1.10
N ILE A 12 -14.12 2.67 -0.03
CA ILE A 12 -12.74 2.16 -0.03
C ILE A 12 -11.82 3.20 0.63
N ARG A 13 -11.94 4.48 0.23
CA ARG A 13 -11.11 5.56 0.79
C ARG A 13 -11.36 5.77 2.29
N ILE A 14 -12.62 5.78 2.73
CA ILE A 14 -12.97 5.90 4.15
C ILE A 14 -12.33 4.76 4.95
N GLY A 15 -12.45 3.52 4.48
CA GLY A 15 -11.85 2.36 5.16
C GLY A 15 -10.34 2.49 5.28
N ILE A 16 -9.67 2.98 4.23
CA ILE A 16 -8.23 3.24 4.25
C ILE A 16 -7.89 4.37 5.23
N TYR A 17 -8.62 5.49 5.22
CA TYR A 17 -8.33 6.62 6.11
C TYR A 17 -8.47 6.26 7.58
N ILE A 18 -9.50 5.48 7.92
CA ILE A 18 -9.67 4.97 9.28
C ILE A 18 -8.51 4.05 9.63
N SER A 19 -8.23 3.04 8.80
CA SER A 19 -7.16 2.05 9.08
C SER A 19 -5.79 2.71 9.21
N THR A 20 -5.44 3.58 8.26
CA THR A 20 -4.18 4.34 8.26
C THR A 20 -4.12 5.33 9.42
N GLY A 21 -5.22 5.99 9.75
CA GLY A 21 -5.29 6.90 10.89
C GLY A 21 -5.03 6.17 12.21
N LEU A 22 -5.66 5.01 12.41
CA LEU A 22 -5.44 4.17 13.59
C LEU A 22 -3.99 3.69 13.68
N ILE A 23 -3.41 3.19 12.58
CA ILE A 23 -2.00 2.75 12.54
C ILE A 23 -1.07 3.94 12.85
N ALA A 24 -1.30 5.11 12.25
CA ALA A 24 -0.46 6.30 12.46
C ALA A 24 -0.54 6.84 13.89
N LEU A 25 -1.73 6.83 14.51
CA LEU A 25 -1.91 7.22 15.91
C LEU A 25 -1.17 6.26 16.85
N LEU A 26 -1.18 4.96 16.53
CA LEU A 26 -0.61 3.91 17.35
C LEU A 26 0.85 3.57 17.00
N ALA A 27 1.48 4.20 15.99
CA ALA A 27 2.81 3.86 15.45
C ALA A 27 4.01 4.09 16.39
N ASN A 28 3.78 4.33 17.68
CA ASN A 28 4.83 4.38 18.70
C ASN A 28 4.27 3.76 19.99
N PRO A 29 3.95 2.46 19.97
CA PRO A 29 3.60 1.80 21.19
C PRO A 29 4.88 1.78 22.04
N ASP A 30 4.81 2.42 23.21
CA ASP A 30 5.83 2.23 24.22
C ASP A 30 6.04 0.72 24.38
N THR A 31 7.27 0.25 24.19
CA THR A 31 7.59 -1.18 24.24
C THR A 31 7.24 -1.78 25.60
N SER A 32 7.04 -0.93 26.61
CA SER A 32 6.52 -1.29 27.93
C SER A 32 5.08 -1.81 27.93
N ASN A 33 4.23 -1.40 26.97
CA ASN A 33 2.82 -1.76 26.94
C ASN A 33 2.55 -2.91 25.95
N ALA A 34 2.71 -4.14 26.43
CA ALA A 34 2.49 -5.37 25.65
C ALA A 34 1.12 -5.42 24.95
N ARG A 35 0.08 -4.90 25.61
CA ARG A 35 -1.28 -4.86 25.05
C ARG A 35 -1.34 -3.94 23.82
N LEU A 36 -0.79 -2.73 23.93
CA LEU A 36 -0.78 -1.77 22.82
C LEU A 36 -0.01 -2.30 21.59
N ASN A 37 1.08 -3.04 21.84
CA ASN A 37 1.84 -3.73 20.79
C ASN A 37 0.99 -4.78 20.09
N GLU A 38 0.26 -5.62 20.83
CA GLU A 38 -0.62 -6.65 20.26
C GLU A 38 -1.72 -6.04 19.39
N LEU A 39 -2.34 -4.93 19.84
CA LEU A 39 -3.34 -4.20 19.07
C LEU A 39 -2.75 -3.63 17.76
N TRP A 40 -1.58 -2.99 17.83
CA TRP A 40 -0.92 -2.41 16.67
C TRP A 40 -0.52 -3.47 15.64
N GLU A 41 0.02 -4.60 16.10
CA GLU A 41 0.32 -5.74 15.23
C GLU A 41 -0.94 -6.27 14.53
N GLY A 42 -2.04 -6.43 15.27
CA GLY A 42 -3.33 -6.85 14.72
C GLY A 42 -3.84 -5.90 13.63
N LEU A 43 -3.71 -4.59 13.82
CA LEU A 43 -4.09 -3.57 12.84
C LEU A 43 -3.24 -3.65 11.57
N ILE A 44 -1.93 -3.81 11.70
CA ILE A 44 -1.02 -3.93 10.55
C ILE A 44 -1.28 -5.22 9.78
N ILE A 45 -1.48 -6.34 10.46
CA ILE A 45 -1.78 -7.62 9.81
C ILE A 45 -3.09 -7.49 9.03
N SER A 46 -4.12 -6.91 9.64
CA SER A 46 -5.41 -6.68 8.97
C SER A 46 -5.27 -5.78 7.74
N ALA A 47 -4.56 -4.66 7.87
CA ALA A 47 -4.28 -3.77 6.76
C ALA A 47 -3.49 -4.48 5.65
N GLY A 48 -2.45 -5.25 6.00
CA GLY A 48 -1.61 -5.95 5.05
C GLY A 48 -2.32 -7.07 4.30
N ILE A 49 -3.25 -7.79 4.95
CA ILE A 49 -4.12 -8.77 4.28
C ILE A 49 -5.03 -8.07 3.26
N ASN A 50 -5.62 -6.92 3.64
CA ASN A 50 -6.44 -6.13 2.72
C ASN A 50 -5.60 -5.59 1.54
N GLY A 51 -4.39 -5.13 1.81
CA GLY A 51 -3.46 -4.70 0.78
C GLY A 51 -3.05 -5.85 -0.14
N PHE A 52 -2.81 -7.05 0.39
CA PHE A 52 -2.51 -8.21 -0.43
C PHE A 52 -3.69 -8.63 -1.32
N ALA A 53 -4.90 -8.64 -0.77
CA ALA A 53 -6.11 -8.89 -1.56
C ALA A 53 -6.25 -7.86 -2.68
N LEU A 54 -6.07 -6.56 -2.37
CA LEU A 54 -6.10 -5.48 -3.35
C LEU A 54 -5.02 -5.64 -4.43
N LEU A 55 -3.81 -6.07 -4.07
CA LEU A 55 -2.72 -6.31 -5.02
C LEU A 55 -3.07 -7.44 -5.99
N ILE A 56 -3.58 -8.56 -5.48
CA ILE A 56 -4.04 -9.68 -6.32
C ILE A 56 -5.14 -9.19 -7.27
N THR A 57 -6.14 -8.47 -6.75
CA THR A 57 -7.19 -7.88 -7.58
C THR A 57 -6.62 -6.95 -8.65
N ALA A 58 -5.66 -6.10 -8.30
CA ALA A 58 -5.03 -5.19 -9.24
C ALA A 58 -4.30 -5.92 -10.38
N VAL A 59 -3.55 -6.97 -10.04
CA VAL A 59 -2.84 -7.81 -11.01
C VAL A 59 -3.83 -8.52 -11.92
N ILE A 60 -4.89 -9.14 -11.37
CA ILE A 60 -5.93 -9.81 -12.15
C ILE A 60 -6.65 -8.80 -13.07
N GLN A 61 -7.08 -7.65 -12.54
CA GLN A 61 -7.77 -6.63 -13.33
C GLN A 61 -6.86 -6.01 -14.40
N THR A 62 -5.55 -5.92 -14.15
CA THR A 62 -4.56 -5.51 -15.14
C THR A 62 -4.45 -6.56 -16.25
N ALA A 63 -4.39 -7.85 -15.90
CA ALA A 63 -4.33 -8.96 -16.85
C ALA A 63 -5.62 -9.09 -17.68
N LEU A 64 -6.78 -8.78 -17.08
CA LEU A 64 -8.07 -8.70 -17.76
C LEU A 64 -8.30 -7.38 -18.52
N HIS A 65 -7.32 -6.47 -18.51
CA HIS A 65 -7.38 -5.15 -19.16
C HIS A 65 -8.51 -4.23 -18.69
N ASN A 66 -9.06 -4.50 -17.50
CA ASN A 66 -10.14 -3.72 -16.90
C ASN A 66 -9.65 -2.57 -16.02
N LEU A 67 -8.35 -2.49 -15.78
CA LEU A 67 -7.73 -1.44 -14.98
C LEU A 67 -7.10 -0.37 -15.88
N ASP A 68 -7.48 0.90 -15.71
CA ASP A 68 -6.83 2.01 -16.38
C ASP A 68 -5.66 2.58 -15.56
N LEU A 69 -4.88 3.47 -16.18
CA LEU A 69 -3.68 4.04 -15.55
C LEU A 69 -4.03 4.83 -14.28
N TYR A 70 -5.14 5.55 -14.30
CA TYR A 70 -5.56 6.36 -13.17
C TYR A 70 -5.92 5.46 -11.97
N HIS A 71 -6.78 4.45 -12.18
CA HIS A 71 -7.12 3.49 -11.13
C HIS A 71 -5.89 2.71 -10.66
N ALA A 72 -4.97 2.34 -11.55
CA ALA A 72 -3.72 1.68 -11.17
C ALA A 72 -2.85 2.57 -10.26
N ILE A 73 -2.75 3.88 -10.54
CA ILE A 73 -2.04 4.84 -9.67
C ILE A 73 -2.70 4.96 -8.31
N ILE A 74 -4.03 5.03 -8.27
CA ILE A 74 -4.79 5.04 -7.00
C ILE A 74 -4.50 3.76 -6.20
N VAL A 75 -4.58 2.60 -6.83
CA VAL A 75 -4.29 1.31 -6.17
C VAL A 75 -2.85 1.25 -5.67
N MET A 76 -1.86 1.71 -6.44
CA MET A 76 -0.47 1.78 -5.97
C MET A 76 -0.33 2.63 -4.69
N HIS A 77 -1.05 3.75 -4.60
CA HIS A 77 -1.08 4.55 -3.37
C HIS A 77 -1.73 3.78 -2.23
N GLN A 78 -2.91 3.18 -2.47
CA GLN A 78 -3.62 2.35 -1.50
C GLN A 78 -2.74 1.24 -0.92
N LEU A 79 -2.01 0.53 -1.79
CA LEU A 79 -1.05 -0.52 -1.41
C LEU A 79 0.14 0.00 -0.62
N THR A 80 0.56 1.25 -0.85
CA THR A 80 1.61 1.90 -0.06
C THR A 80 1.15 2.15 1.38
N PHE A 81 -0.15 2.39 1.62
CA PHE A 81 -0.69 2.56 2.98
C PHE A 81 -0.95 1.26 3.70
N LEU A 82 -1.66 0.35 3.04
CA LEU A 82 -2.09 -0.91 3.61
C LEU A 82 -0.90 -1.83 3.86
N GLY A 83 0.17 -1.64 3.07
CA GLY A 83 1.27 -2.57 3.01
C GLY A 83 0.81 -3.88 2.39
N VAL A 84 1.73 -4.83 2.32
CA VAL A 84 1.43 -6.18 1.82
C VAL A 84 2.10 -7.16 2.76
N THR A 85 1.50 -7.34 3.94
CA THR A 85 2.02 -8.23 4.98
C THR A 85 1.07 -9.40 5.19
N THR A 86 1.61 -10.61 5.16
CA THR A 86 0.85 -11.87 5.17
C THR A 86 1.06 -12.71 6.44
N ALA A 87 1.92 -12.29 7.38
CA ALA A 87 2.09 -13.04 8.63
C ALA A 87 2.26 -12.17 9.86
N SER A 88 1.91 -12.76 11.00
CA SER A 88 1.93 -12.13 12.32
C SER A 88 3.34 -12.12 12.92
N SER A 89 3.72 -10.97 13.48
CA SER A 89 4.90 -10.76 14.34
C SER A 89 4.72 -11.31 15.77
N GLY A 90 3.56 -11.89 16.08
CA GLY A 90 3.25 -12.35 17.43
C GLY A 90 4.35 -13.21 18.04
N SER A 91 4.55 -13.05 19.36
CA SER A 91 5.55 -13.72 20.23
C SER A 91 5.38 -15.25 20.36
N TYR A 92 4.96 -15.91 19.29
CA TYR A 92 4.92 -17.36 19.23
C TYR A 92 6.33 -17.84 18.93
N ARG A 93 6.87 -18.72 19.81
CA ARG A 93 8.12 -19.46 19.62
C ARG A 93 8.28 -19.83 18.15
N ALA A 94 9.10 -19.07 17.43
CA ALA A 94 9.21 -19.20 15.98
C ALA A 94 9.78 -20.59 15.66
N ARG A 95 8.90 -21.52 15.29
CA ARG A 95 9.37 -22.73 14.60
C ARG A 95 10.02 -22.25 13.31
N LYS A 96 11.20 -22.79 12.96
CA LYS A 96 11.92 -22.46 11.72
C LYS A 96 10.99 -22.41 10.49
N LEU A 97 9.99 -23.31 10.44
CA LEU A 97 8.97 -23.35 9.39
C LEU A 97 8.10 -22.08 9.30
N GLN A 98 7.68 -21.48 10.43
CA GLN A 98 6.89 -20.25 10.43
C GLN A 98 7.69 -19.05 9.94
N LEU A 99 8.96 -18.96 10.36
CA LEU A 99 9.88 -17.93 9.86
C LEU A 99 10.08 -18.07 8.36
N VAL A 100 10.32 -19.29 7.86
CA VAL A 100 10.45 -19.55 6.42
C VAL A 100 9.17 -19.16 5.67
N TYR A 101 7.99 -19.52 6.17
CA TYR A 101 6.72 -19.14 5.56
C TYR A 101 6.51 -17.62 5.53
N TYR A 102 6.80 -16.93 6.63
CA TYR A 102 6.72 -15.48 6.71
C TYR A 102 7.65 -14.81 5.69
N LEU A 103 8.91 -15.22 5.64
CA LEU A 103 9.90 -14.64 4.71
C LEU A 103 9.52 -14.92 3.26
N ALA A 104 9.08 -16.16 2.96
CA ALA A 104 8.66 -16.54 1.62
C ALA A 104 7.45 -15.74 1.14
N THR A 105 6.42 -15.61 1.98
CA THR A 105 5.21 -14.87 1.62
C THR A 105 5.47 -13.36 1.52
N THR A 106 6.26 -12.78 2.43
CA THR A 106 6.68 -11.37 2.36
C THR A 106 7.50 -11.08 1.09
N LEU A 107 8.45 -11.96 0.76
CA LEU A 107 9.26 -11.82 -0.45
C LEU A 107 8.40 -11.94 -1.72
N ALA A 108 7.53 -12.95 -1.79
CA ALA A 108 6.64 -13.14 -2.93
C ALA A 108 5.72 -11.94 -3.14
N ALA A 109 5.13 -11.42 -2.06
CA ALA A 109 4.27 -10.25 -2.09
C ALA A 109 5.04 -8.98 -2.48
N GLY A 110 6.26 -8.80 -1.97
CA GLY A 110 7.14 -7.70 -2.33
C GLY A 110 7.55 -7.72 -3.81
N VAL A 111 7.91 -8.91 -4.34
CA VAL A 111 8.21 -9.11 -5.77
C VAL A 111 6.99 -8.78 -6.63
N LEU A 112 5.81 -9.27 -6.24
CA LEU A 112 4.58 -9.04 -6.97
C LEU A 112 4.23 -7.54 -6.99
N LEU A 113 4.29 -6.87 -5.84
CA LEU A 113 4.03 -5.44 -5.70
C LEU A 113 5.01 -4.61 -6.53
N ALA A 114 6.31 -4.85 -6.37
CA ALA A 114 7.36 -4.12 -7.06
C ALA A 114 7.28 -4.35 -8.58
N GLY A 115 7.14 -5.61 -9.00
CA GLY A 115 7.02 -5.98 -10.41
C GLY A 115 5.79 -5.37 -11.08
N TRP A 116 4.61 -5.47 -10.44
CA TRP A 116 3.39 -4.84 -10.95
C TRP A 116 3.51 -3.31 -11.00
N SER A 117 4.03 -2.68 -9.95
CA SER A 117 4.18 -1.22 -9.91
C SER A 117 5.16 -0.71 -10.97
N MET A 118 6.31 -1.39 -11.14
CA MET A 118 7.27 -1.08 -12.21
C MET A 118 6.61 -1.25 -13.58
N TYR A 119 5.85 -2.31 -13.80
CA TYR A 119 5.11 -2.53 -15.04
C TYR A 119 4.16 -1.38 -15.36
N VAL A 120 3.37 -0.91 -14.38
CA VAL A 120 2.45 0.23 -14.55
C VAL A 120 3.21 1.49 -14.99
N TRP A 121 4.32 1.83 -14.33
CA TRP A 121 5.10 3.04 -14.65
C TRP A 121 5.88 2.94 -15.95
N ILE A 122 6.45 1.77 -16.25
CA ILE A 122 7.13 1.50 -17.53
C ILE A 122 6.11 1.58 -18.67
N MET A 123 4.90 1.05 -18.49
CA MET A 123 3.86 1.08 -19.51
C MET A 123 2.96 2.30 -19.44
N ALA A 124 3.22 3.31 -18.60
CA ALA A 124 2.28 4.40 -18.31
C ALA A 124 1.64 5.07 -19.54
N ARG A 125 2.36 5.19 -20.67
CA ARG A 125 1.79 5.75 -21.91
C ARG A 125 0.74 4.84 -22.56
N SER A 126 1.00 3.54 -22.62
CA SER A 126 0.17 2.54 -23.28
C SER A 126 -0.68 1.70 -22.32
N PHE A 127 -0.56 1.94 -21.01
CA PHE A 127 -1.22 1.15 -19.98
C PHE A 127 -2.73 1.15 -20.18
N GLY A 128 -3.32 -0.04 -20.30
CA GLY A 128 -4.75 -0.23 -20.57
C GLY A 128 -5.24 0.23 -21.95
N ALA A 129 -4.39 0.78 -22.81
CA ALA A 129 -4.78 1.32 -24.12
C ALA A 129 -4.55 0.33 -25.29
N SER A 130 -3.60 -0.60 -25.17
CA SER A 130 -3.17 -1.44 -26.29
C SER A 130 -4.11 -2.59 -26.68
N LEU A 131 -5.20 -2.84 -25.93
CA LEU A 131 -6.13 -3.95 -26.23
C LEU A 131 -7.62 -3.58 -26.34
N PHE A 132 -8.00 -2.33 -26.06
CA PHE A 132 -9.34 -1.83 -26.33
C PHE A 132 -9.29 -0.75 -27.42
N PRO A 133 -9.58 -1.09 -28.69
CA PRO A 133 -9.54 -0.12 -29.80
C PRO A 133 -10.54 1.05 -29.65
N SER A 134 -11.48 0.96 -28.69
CA SER A 134 -12.40 2.03 -28.32
C SER A 134 -11.84 3.01 -27.27
N ARG A 135 -10.68 2.74 -26.66
CA ARG A 135 -10.09 3.56 -25.60
C ARG A 135 -8.86 4.27 -26.13
N ASP A 136 -9.02 5.55 -26.46
CA ASP A 136 -7.96 6.35 -27.06
C ASP A 136 -6.72 6.42 -26.12
N PRO A 137 -5.52 5.94 -26.54
CA PRO A 137 -4.30 6.03 -25.75
C PRO A 137 -3.95 7.45 -25.32
N GLN A 138 -4.46 8.47 -26.03
CA GLN A 138 -4.33 9.88 -25.64
C GLN A 138 -4.96 10.19 -24.26
N CYS A 139 -5.84 9.32 -23.75
CA CYS A 139 -6.43 9.47 -22.42
C CYS A 139 -5.39 9.39 -21.30
N ASN A 140 -4.32 8.60 -21.45
CA ASN A 140 -3.30 8.45 -20.40
C ASN A 140 -2.49 9.74 -20.20
N ASP A 141 -2.31 10.55 -21.26
CA ASP A 141 -1.63 11.84 -21.16
C ASP A 141 -2.44 12.89 -20.38
N SER A 142 -3.74 12.67 -20.20
CA SER A 142 -4.60 13.51 -19.38
C SER A 142 -4.52 13.18 -17.88
N VAL A 143 -3.97 12.02 -17.51
CA VAL A 143 -3.83 11.59 -16.12
C VAL A 143 -2.80 12.46 -15.41
N LYS A 144 -3.27 13.21 -14.41
CA LYS A 144 -2.44 14.05 -13.56
C LYS A 144 -2.04 13.28 -12.31
N TYR A 145 -0.76 13.27 -12.03
CA TYR A 145 -0.19 12.71 -10.81
C TYR A 145 0.40 13.83 -9.96
N VAL A 146 0.13 13.81 -8.66
CA VAL A 146 0.66 14.80 -7.73
C VAL A 146 1.82 14.17 -6.98
N ILE A 147 3.00 14.79 -7.02
CA ILE A 147 4.18 14.37 -6.27
C ILE A 147 4.81 15.59 -5.62
N MET A 148 5.08 15.53 -4.31
CA MET A 148 5.60 16.67 -3.55
C MET A 148 4.77 17.95 -3.77
N PHE A 149 3.43 17.81 -3.80
CA PHE A 149 2.47 18.89 -4.08
C PHE A 149 2.56 19.51 -5.49
N VAL A 150 3.48 19.05 -6.34
CA VAL A 150 3.60 19.45 -7.74
C VAL A 150 2.73 18.54 -8.60
N THR A 151 1.92 19.13 -9.48
CA THR A 151 1.10 18.38 -10.43
C THR A 151 1.87 18.14 -11.71
N ALA A 152 2.04 16.88 -12.09
CA ALA A 152 2.68 16.47 -13.33
C ALA A 152 1.78 15.51 -14.11
N ARG A 153 2.01 15.32 -15.40
CA ARG A 153 1.34 14.25 -16.16
C ARG A 153 2.04 12.92 -15.84
N ALA A 154 1.27 11.87 -15.56
CA ALA A 154 1.80 10.56 -15.19
C ALA A 154 2.69 9.94 -16.29
N THR A 155 2.48 10.34 -17.54
CA THR A 155 3.20 9.85 -18.72
C THR A 155 4.55 10.53 -18.99
N VAL A 156 4.88 11.59 -18.25
CA VAL A 156 6.14 12.33 -18.41
C VAL A 156 7.30 11.46 -17.96
N SER A 157 8.38 11.47 -18.75
CA SER A 157 9.54 10.60 -18.54
C SER A 157 10.16 10.74 -17.16
N TRP A 158 10.32 11.97 -16.63
CA TRP A 158 10.93 12.18 -15.32
C TRP A 158 10.11 11.57 -14.18
N VAL A 159 8.78 11.68 -14.24
CA VAL A 159 7.87 11.09 -13.23
C VAL A 159 8.00 9.58 -13.24
N ARG A 160 7.97 8.97 -14.44
CA ARG A 160 8.05 7.52 -14.60
C ARG A 160 9.36 6.97 -14.05
N TRP A 161 10.49 7.54 -14.45
CA TRP A 161 11.79 7.08 -13.99
C TRP A 161 12.00 7.34 -12.51
N LEU A 162 11.54 8.48 -11.98
CA LEU A 162 11.56 8.74 -10.55
C LEU A 162 10.77 7.68 -9.77
N SER A 163 9.54 7.37 -10.19
CA SER A 163 8.72 6.33 -9.55
C SER A 163 9.37 4.95 -9.63
N VAL A 164 9.89 4.54 -10.80
CA VAL A 164 10.60 3.27 -10.98
C VAL A 164 11.83 3.19 -10.07
N THR A 165 12.63 4.25 -10.01
CA THR A 165 13.81 4.32 -9.12
C THR A 165 13.41 4.20 -7.66
N LEU A 166 12.38 4.93 -7.21
CA LEU A 166 11.90 4.86 -5.83
C LEU A 166 11.37 3.47 -5.47
N ILE A 167 10.62 2.83 -6.37
CA ILE A 167 10.15 1.44 -6.19
C ILE A 167 11.33 0.48 -6.10
N SER A 168 12.32 0.59 -6.99
CA SER A 168 13.52 -0.25 -6.99
C SER A 168 14.33 -0.11 -5.70
N ILE A 169 14.54 1.12 -5.23
CA ILE A 169 15.26 1.39 -3.97
C ILE A 169 14.51 0.78 -2.79
N THR A 170 13.19 0.99 -2.73
CA THR A 170 12.35 0.46 -1.65
C THR A 170 12.37 -1.07 -1.64
N PHE A 171 12.25 -1.69 -2.81
CA PHE A 171 12.33 -3.14 -2.96
C PHE A 171 13.70 -3.68 -2.53
N LEU A 172 14.80 -3.06 -2.98
CA LEU A 172 16.15 -3.47 -2.57
C LEU A 172 16.37 -3.32 -1.05
N GLY A 173 15.89 -2.23 -0.46
CA GLY A 173 15.93 -2.03 1.00
C GLY A 173 15.16 -3.13 1.75
N SER A 174 14.00 -3.54 1.22
CA SER A 174 13.23 -4.64 1.79
C SER A 174 13.95 -5.99 1.70
N LEU A 175 14.65 -6.27 0.59
CA LEU A 175 15.47 -7.47 0.44
C LEU A 175 16.64 -7.49 1.43
N LEU A 176 17.34 -6.36 1.58
CA LEU A 176 18.43 -6.22 2.54
C LEU A 176 17.94 -6.45 3.97
N ARG A 177 16.76 -5.93 4.33
CA ARG A 177 16.14 -6.17 5.64
C ARG A 177 15.84 -7.64 5.88
N VAL A 178 15.29 -8.34 4.89
CA VAL A 178 15.03 -9.79 4.96
C VAL A 178 16.32 -10.56 5.18
N VAL A 179 17.38 -10.25 4.42
CA VAL A 179 18.70 -10.88 4.57
C VAL A 179 19.29 -10.62 5.95
N MET A 180 19.25 -9.38 6.43
CA MET A 180 19.72 -9.02 7.78
C MET A 180 18.95 -9.76 8.87
N LEU A 181 17.62 -9.83 8.79
CA LEU A 181 16.80 -10.59 9.74
C LEU A 181 17.15 -12.08 9.73
N THR A 182 17.34 -12.68 8.55
CA THR A 182 17.77 -14.09 8.48
C THR A 182 19.16 -14.29 9.05
N TRP A 183 20.10 -13.38 8.78
CA TRP A 183 21.45 -13.46 9.29
C TRP A 183 21.46 -13.41 10.82
N VAL A 184 20.78 -12.43 11.42
CA VAL A 184 20.68 -12.28 12.88
C VAL A 184 20.03 -13.50 13.51
N ASN A 185 18.91 -13.99 12.98
CA ASN A 185 18.18 -15.13 13.56
C ASN A 185 18.88 -16.49 13.36
N VAL A 186 19.79 -16.62 12.39
CA VAL A 186 20.47 -17.89 12.08
C VAL A 186 21.89 -17.92 12.66
N LEU A 187 22.59 -16.79 12.70
CA LEU A 187 24.02 -16.70 13.00
C LEU A 187 24.35 -15.80 14.20
N GLY A 188 23.44 -14.95 14.67
CA GLY A 188 23.72 -13.99 15.74
C GLY A 188 23.38 -14.52 17.12
N ASP A 189 24.35 -14.47 18.04
CA ASP A 189 24.17 -14.70 19.49
C ASP A 189 23.83 -13.41 20.26
N ASP A 190 23.74 -12.24 19.59
CA ASP A 190 23.70 -10.94 20.27
C ASP A 190 22.34 -10.22 20.24
N GLU A 191 21.99 -9.63 21.38
CA GLU A 191 20.91 -8.67 21.60
C GLU A 191 21.13 -7.39 20.76
N VAL A 192 20.30 -7.20 19.74
CA VAL A 192 20.24 -5.93 18.99
C VAL A 192 19.70 -4.85 19.93
N THR A 193 20.55 -3.89 20.31
CA THR A 193 20.19 -2.78 21.21
C THR A 193 19.21 -1.82 20.53
N ASN A 194 18.07 -1.62 21.19
CA ASN A 194 16.81 -1.12 20.64
C ASN A 194 16.72 0.43 20.49
N ASN A 195 17.85 1.14 20.33
CA ASN A 195 17.91 2.58 20.64
C ASN A 195 17.62 3.57 19.49
N ASP A 196 17.31 3.11 18.26
CA ASP A 196 17.19 4.00 17.08
C ASP A 196 15.80 4.04 16.40
N TYR A 197 14.75 3.55 17.07
CA TYR A 197 13.41 3.44 16.46
C TYR A 197 12.57 4.74 16.51
N GLY A 198 12.95 5.72 17.33
CA GLY A 198 12.16 6.94 17.54
C GLY A 198 12.03 7.81 16.29
N PHE A 199 13.14 8.12 15.61
CA PHE A 199 13.13 8.96 14.41
C PHE A 199 12.38 8.29 13.24
N LEU A 200 12.63 7.00 13.01
CA LEU A 200 11.97 6.21 11.98
C LEU A 200 10.44 6.11 12.22
N SER A 201 10.00 6.06 13.47
CA SER A 201 8.58 6.10 13.84
C SER A 201 7.93 7.45 13.49
N TYR A 202 8.58 8.59 13.74
CA TYR A 202 8.03 9.89 13.35
C TYR A 202 7.97 10.07 11.83
N VAL A 203 9.00 9.62 11.11
CA VAL A 203 9.03 9.64 9.65
C VAL A 203 7.91 8.78 9.06
N SER A 204 7.66 7.60 9.62
CA SER A 204 6.58 6.71 9.14
C SER A 204 5.19 7.33 9.32
N ARG A 205 4.93 7.98 10.46
CA ARG A 205 3.68 8.74 10.70
C ARG A 205 3.47 9.86 9.69
N GLY A 206 4.52 10.66 9.46
CA GLY A 206 4.49 11.73 8.46
C GLY A 206 4.22 11.20 7.05
N ALA A 207 4.80 10.05 6.71
CA ALA A 207 4.57 9.38 5.42
C ALA A 207 3.10 8.98 5.24
N TYR A 208 2.42 8.46 6.27
CA TYR A 208 0.99 8.12 6.17
C TYR A 208 0.13 9.35 5.86
N VAL A 209 0.32 10.45 6.60
CA VAL A 209 -0.45 11.69 6.36
C VAL A 209 -0.15 12.28 4.99
N TYR A 210 1.14 12.35 4.62
CA TYR A 210 1.58 12.84 3.32
C TYR A 210 0.91 12.07 2.18
N ASN A 211 0.94 10.73 2.23
CA ASN A 211 0.36 9.92 1.17
C ASN A 211 -1.16 10.15 1.06
N VAL A 212 -1.91 10.30 2.18
CA VAL A 212 -3.37 10.56 2.13
C VAL A 212 -3.64 11.87 1.40
N ILE A 213 -2.87 12.90 1.71
CA ILE A 213 -2.99 14.20 1.07
C ILE A 213 -2.68 14.10 -0.43
N ILE A 214 -1.60 13.40 -0.80
CA ILE A 214 -1.22 13.21 -2.21
C ILE A 214 -2.28 12.42 -2.98
N LEU A 215 -2.88 11.39 -2.37
CA LEU A 215 -3.97 10.62 -2.97
C LEU A 215 -5.18 11.52 -3.27
N GLU A 216 -5.64 12.28 -2.27
CA GLU A 216 -6.78 13.19 -2.42
C GLU A 216 -6.52 14.31 -3.43
N LEU A 217 -5.31 14.88 -3.44
CA LEU A 217 -4.91 15.85 -4.44
C LEU A 217 -4.91 15.23 -5.84
N THR A 218 -4.41 14.00 -5.99
CA THR A 218 -4.42 13.28 -7.27
C THR A 218 -5.84 13.08 -7.78
N ILE A 219 -6.77 12.62 -6.94
CA ILE A 219 -8.19 12.46 -7.29
C ILE A 219 -8.80 13.81 -7.72
N LYS A 220 -8.60 14.86 -6.91
CA LYS A 220 -9.13 16.21 -7.19
C LYS A 220 -8.59 16.78 -8.51
N ARG A 221 -7.32 16.55 -8.85
CA ARG A 221 -6.72 17.09 -10.08
C ARG A 221 -7.24 16.41 -11.36
N ASN A 222 -7.76 15.19 -11.25
CA ASN A 222 -8.30 14.45 -12.40
C ASN A 222 -9.82 14.66 -12.61
N ASN A 223 -10.53 15.34 -11.71
CA ASN A 223 -11.96 15.66 -11.83
C ASN A 223 -12.90 14.43 -12.01
N ILE A 224 -12.53 13.24 -11.51
CA ILE A 224 -13.32 12.00 -11.66
C ILE A 224 -14.35 11.81 -10.53
N ALA A 225 -14.32 12.70 -9.53
CA ALA A 225 -15.06 12.56 -8.28
C ALA A 225 -16.59 12.41 -8.42
N LEU A 226 -17.22 12.93 -9.48
CA LEU A 226 -18.68 12.90 -9.63
C LEU A 226 -19.24 11.46 -9.72
N GLY A 227 -18.50 10.50 -10.29
CA GLY A 227 -18.93 9.10 -10.36
C GLY A 227 -18.38 8.19 -9.25
N GLU A 228 -17.38 8.64 -8.51
CA GLU A 228 -16.74 7.87 -7.43
C GLU A 228 -17.43 8.04 -6.06
N THR A 229 -18.42 8.93 -5.99
CA THR A 229 -19.24 9.16 -4.79
C THR A 229 -20.35 8.12 -4.61
N VAL A 230 -20.60 7.31 -5.64
CA VAL A 230 -21.62 6.25 -5.59
C VAL A 230 -21.10 5.08 -4.77
N TRP A 231 -21.92 4.63 -3.82
CA TRP A 231 -21.65 3.43 -3.04
C TRP A 231 -21.88 2.17 -3.86
N SER A 232 -20.91 1.26 -3.83
CA SER A 232 -21.03 -0.07 -4.39
C SER A 232 -20.90 -1.13 -3.30
N PHE A 233 -21.36 -2.35 -3.58
CA PHE A 233 -21.25 -3.47 -2.65
C PHE A 233 -19.78 -3.75 -2.26
N GLY A 234 -18.84 -3.64 -3.21
CA GLY A 234 -17.42 -3.85 -2.98
C GLY A 234 -16.78 -2.89 -1.97
N GLN A 235 -17.39 -1.72 -1.76
CA GLN A 235 -16.92 -0.71 -0.80
C GLN A 235 -17.33 -0.99 0.65
N ILE A 236 -18.30 -1.87 0.90
CA ILE A 236 -18.81 -2.13 2.26
C ILE A 236 -17.77 -2.89 3.08
N VAL A 237 -17.11 -3.88 2.47
CA VAL A 237 -16.10 -4.73 3.11
C VAL A 237 -14.97 -3.91 3.77
N PRO A 238 -14.26 -3.00 3.07
CA PRO A 238 -13.19 -2.23 3.70
C PRO A 238 -13.70 -1.31 4.83
N VAL A 239 -14.92 -0.79 4.75
CA VAL A 239 -15.52 0.02 5.82
C VAL A 239 -15.82 -0.83 7.05
N VAL A 240 -16.40 -2.02 6.88
CA VAL A 240 -16.71 -2.93 7.99
C VAL A 240 -15.44 -3.41 8.69
N ILE A 241 -14.39 -3.73 7.92
CA ILE A 241 -13.10 -4.13 8.49
C ILE A 241 -12.50 -2.96 9.29
N ALA A 242 -12.49 -1.75 8.72
CA ALA A 242 -12.00 -0.56 9.41
C ALA A 242 -12.81 -0.21 10.67
N ALA A 243 -14.14 -0.40 10.62
CA ALA A 243 -15.00 -0.21 11.79
C ALA A 243 -14.70 -1.24 12.89
N THR A 244 -14.45 -2.49 12.52
CA THR A 244 -14.05 -3.55 13.47
C THR A 244 -12.72 -3.22 14.12
N SER A 245 -11.75 -2.75 13.33
CA SER A 245 -10.48 -2.23 13.84
C SER A 245 -10.66 -1.04 14.79
N ALA A 246 -11.55 -0.10 14.47
CA ALA A 246 -11.83 1.05 15.33
C ALA A 246 -12.51 0.66 16.65
N ILE A 247 -13.45 -0.29 16.61
CA ILE A 247 -14.11 -0.87 17.79
C ILE A 247 -13.06 -1.50 18.71
N ASN A 248 -12.15 -2.30 18.15
CA ASN A 248 -11.08 -2.93 18.93
C ASN A 248 -10.19 -1.90 19.62
N VAL A 249 -9.99 -0.71 19.04
CA VAL A 249 -9.22 0.38 19.65
C VAL A 249 -10.03 1.11 20.73
N LEU A 250 -11.34 1.29 20.54
CA LEU A 250 -12.20 2.00 21.50
C LEU A 250 -12.46 1.22 22.79
N PHE A 251 -12.49 -0.11 22.71
CA PHE A 251 -12.70 -0.99 23.86
C PHE A 251 -11.38 -1.53 24.46
N PHE A 252 -10.25 -0.96 24.04
CA PHE A 252 -8.90 -1.29 24.53
C PHE A 252 -8.51 -0.42 25.73
#